data_AF-A0AAJ3GTV3-F1
#
_entry.id   AF-A0AAJ3GTV3-F1
#
_cell.length_a   1.000
_cell.length_b   1.000
_cell.length_c   1.000
_cell.angle_alpha   90.00
_cell.angle_beta   90.00
_cell.angle_gamma   90.00
#
_symmetry.space_group_name_H-M   'P 1'
#
loop_
_entity.id
_entity.type
_entity.pdbx_description
1 polymer ?
#
loop_
_entity_poly.entity_id
_entity_poly.type
_entity_poly.pdbx_seq_one_letter_code
_entity_poly.pdbx_strand_id
1 'polypeptide(L)'
;MAKTPEMNADFAHWYAEAFMDEGEIAKRRWKGVVDTSATADYTTVEVLVRYAFATAAPANGGKNEVLAKKHQTLLTTISGNSTPLDPAESRRELQILSAAVLVRLFSRLPDAAIAVLNASFGGKRTVELPMDLVNLAKQALVEFTKKKHERPDPKELEIGKPTIEYEVSADASASMTPDELTNELDSLRDAASKALGEIVDNQNLVTKKLAHQISLGEEELQMLWWLIGAHSWTVDTPFADIDSALKPLVFAKELGELTHISPGPASVIALFSRSGITGSSINILDSVNAADIKWGAEISKSNRISPVTTPIHFALEKRIEIGSDDAWMPVWSSMTGLPDDASMSSVQLAELFYREHLFLLVGG
;
A
#
# COMPACT_ATOMS: atom_id res chain seq x y z
N MET A 1 -10.52 29.51 12.97
CA MET A 1 -10.34 29.17 11.54
C MET A 1 -9.10 28.30 11.43
N ALA A 2 -9.21 27.06 10.96
CA ALA A 2 -8.04 26.20 10.78
C ALA A 2 -7.11 26.85 9.74
N LYS A 3 -5.81 26.95 10.06
CA LYS A 3 -4.79 27.56 9.21
C LYS A 3 -4.74 26.80 7.87
N THR A 4 -4.85 27.50 6.74
CA THR A 4 -4.73 26.88 5.42
C THR A 4 -3.33 26.27 5.30
N PRO A 5 -3.21 24.99 4.92
CA PRO A 5 -1.90 24.36 4.76
C PRO A 5 -1.10 25.05 3.65
N GLU A 6 0.21 25.13 3.83
CA GLU A 6 1.12 25.67 2.82
C GLU A 6 1.02 24.84 1.53
N MET A 7 0.86 25.52 0.39
CA MET A 7 0.63 24.88 -0.91
C MET A 7 1.93 24.30 -1.47
N ASN A 8 1.91 23.02 -1.81
CA ASN A 8 3.04 22.36 -2.46
C ASN A 8 3.21 22.91 -3.89
N ALA A 9 4.47 23.18 -4.28
CA ALA A 9 4.80 23.78 -5.57
C ALA A 9 4.42 22.89 -6.76
N ASP A 10 4.61 21.57 -6.65
CA ASP A 10 4.27 20.62 -7.70
C ASP A 10 2.75 20.58 -7.91
N PHE A 11 1.96 20.56 -6.83
CA PHE A 11 0.51 20.65 -6.94
C PHE A 11 0.04 21.94 -7.62
N ALA A 12 0.62 23.07 -7.23
CA ALA A 12 0.29 24.36 -7.83
C ALA A 12 0.55 24.34 -9.35
N HIS A 13 1.68 23.77 -9.77
CA HIS A 13 2.03 23.60 -11.17
C HIS A 13 1.04 22.69 -11.91
N TRP A 14 0.76 21.49 -11.38
CA TRP A 14 -0.16 20.53 -11.99
C TRP A 14 -1.59 21.08 -12.15
N TYR A 15 -2.06 21.81 -11.15
CA TYR A 15 -3.41 22.36 -11.16
C TYR A 15 -3.51 23.57 -12.11
N ALA A 16 -2.50 24.45 -12.10
CA ALA A 16 -2.42 25.59 -13.01
C ALA A 16 -2.31 25.15 -14.48
N GLU A 17 -1.55 24.10 -14.78
CA GLU A 17 -1.45 23.54 -16.14
C GLU A 17 -2.81 23.10 -16.70
N ALA A 18 -3.67 22.55 -15.85
CA ALA A 18 -4.96 22.03 -16.28
C ALA A 18 -6.11 23.05 -16.30
N PHE A 19 -6.08 24.02 -15.38
CA PHE A 19 -7.22 24.94 -15.17
C PHE A 19 -6.87 26.42 -15.29
N MET A 20 -5.58 26.78 -15.46
CA MET A 20 -5.09 28.16 -15.48
C MET A 20 -5.52 28.97 -14.23
N ASP A 21 -5.62 28.29 -13.08
CA ASP A 21 -6.09 28.87 -11.82
C ASP A 21 -5.05 28.70 -10.71
N GLU A 22 -4.54 29.85 -10.22
CA GLU A 22 -3.60 29.95 -9.10
C GLU A 22 -4.25 30.65 -7.88
N GLY A 23 -5.57 30.84 -7.92
CA GLY A 23 -6.33 31.66 -6.97
C GLY A 23 -6.86 30.92 -5.74
N GLU A 24 -7.97 31.42 -5.19
CA GLU A 24 -8.59 30.89 -3.97
C GLU A 24 -9.22 29.50 -4.16
N ILE A 25 -9.54 29.10 -5.39
CA ILE A 25 -10.05 27.75 -5.69
C ILE A 25 -8.90 26.75 -5.55
N ALA A 26 -7.72 27.03 -6.14
CA ALA A 26 -6.54 26.16 -6.00
C ALA A 26 -6.15 25.93 -4.54
N LYS A 27 -6.14 26.99 -3.70
CA LYS A 27 -5.88 26.86 -2.25
C LYS A 27 -6.92 26.00 -1.53
N ARG A 28 -8.19 26.15 -1.91
CA ARG A 28 -9.29 25.35 -1.36
C ARG A 28 -9.16 23.89 -1.76
N ARG A 29 -8.85 23.60 -3.02
CA ARG A 29 -8.59 22.24 -3.48
C ARG A 29 -7.38 21.63 -2.82
N TRP A 30 -6.33 22.42 -2.61
CA TRP A 30 -5.16 21.96 -1.85
C TRP A 30 -5.53 21.55 -0.42
N LYS A 31 -6.34 22.36 0.27
CA LYS A 31 -6.88 21.98 1.58
C LYS A 31 -7.63 20.64 1.50
N GLY A 32 -8.49 20.46 0.50
CA GLY A 32 -9.20 19.19 0.28
C GLY A 32 -8.25 18.01 0.06
N VAL A 33 -7.22 18.19 -0.78
CA VAL A 33 -6.18 17.19 -1.03
C VAL A 33 -5.45 16.80 0.27
N VAL A 34 -5.08 17.78 1.10
CA VAL A 34 -4.43 17.55 2.39
C VAL A 34 -5.36 16.81 3.34
N ASP A 35 -6.59 17.29 3.51
CA ASP A 35 -7.58 16.73 4.43
C ASP A 35 -7.95 15.29 4.04
N THR A 36 -8.22 15.03 2.75
CA THR A 36 -8.44 13.67 2.24
C THR A 36 -7.21 12.79 2.45
N SER A 37 -6.00 13.30 2.18
CA SER A 37 -4.77 12.52 2.35
C SER A 37 -4.47 12.17 3.81
N ALA A 38 -5.00 12.90 4.80
CA ALA A 38 -4.78 12.62 6.21
C ALA A 38 -5.60 11.42 6.71
N THR A 39 -6.81 11.22 6.16
CA THR A 39 -7.74 10.18 6.62
C THR A 39 -7.92 9.04 5.61
N ALA A 40 -7.25 9.10 4.46
CA ALA A 40 -7.38 8.07 3.43
C ALA A 40 -6.87 6.72 3.94
N ASP A 41 -7.72 5.71 3.76
CA ASP A 41 -7.46 4.29 3.92
C ASP A 41 -7.41 3.59 2.56
N TYR A 42 -7.20 2.27 2.56
CA TYR A 42 -7.14 1.47 1.34
C TYR A 42 -8.39 1.57 0.46
N THR A 43 -9.58 1.72 1.06
CA THR A 43 -10.83 1.84 0.28
C THR A 43 -10.90 3.20 -0.40
N THR A 44 -10.37 4.24 0.26
CA THR A 44 -10.23 5.56 -0.34
C THR A 44 -9.23 5.53 -1.50
N VAL A 45 -8.11 4.81 -1.36
CA VAL A 45 -7.13 4.58 -2.43
C VAL A 45 -7.78 3.96 -3.66
N GLU A 46 -8.64 2.95 -3.50
CA GLU A 46 -9.38 2.33 -4.60
C GLU A 46 -10.21 3.36 -5.40
N VAL A 47 -10.98 4.22 -4.70
CA VAL A 47 -11.79 5.26 -5.34
C VAL A 47 -10.90 6.29 -6.06
N LEU A 48 -9.81 6.71 -5.42
CA LEU A 48 -8.85 7.67 -5.99
C LEU A 48 -8.21 7.14 -7.28
N VAL A 49 -7.81 5.87 -7.29
CA VAL A 49 -7.20 5.22 -8.47
C VAL A 49 -8.21 5.14 -9.62
N ARG A 50 -9.47 4.78 -9.35
CA ARG A 50 -10.53 4.77 -10.37
C ARG A 50 -10.73 6.13 -11.04
N TYR A 51 -10.68 7.20 -10.25
CA TYR A 51 -10.73 8.56 -10.79
C TYR A 51 -9.47 8.93 -11.57
N ALA A 52 -8.29 8.71 -10.99
CA ALA A 52 -7.01 9.06 -11.61
C ALA A 52 -6.82 8.37 -12.98
N PHE A 53 -7.23 7.10 -13.07
CA PHE A 53 -7.16 6.31 -14.31
C PHE A 53 -8.38 6.44 -15.23
N ALA A 54 -9.42 7.18 -14.82
CA ALA A 54 -10.67 7.32 -15.56
C ALA A 54 -11.23 5.97 -16.06
N THR A 55 -11.22 4.96 -15.18
CA THR A 55 -11.46 3.55 -15.54
C THR A 55 -12.89 3.28 -15.99
N ALA A 56 -13.09 2.19 -16.74
CA ALA A 56 -14.42 1.71 -17.13
C ALA A 56 -15.28 1.35 -15.91
N ALA A 57 -14.68 0.71 -14.90
CA ALA A 57 -15.36 0.47 -13.63
C ALA A 57 -15.63 1.79 -12.89
N PRO A 58 -16.87 2.04 -12.43
CA PRO A 58 -17.23 3.32 -11.84
C PRO A 58 -16.57 3.52 -10.48
N ALA A 59 -16.22 4.78 -10.16
CA ALA A 59 -15.52 5.14 -8.92
C ALA A 59 -16.33 4.85 -7.64
N ASN A 60 -17.66 4.82 -7.73
CA ASN A 60 -18.54 4.45 -6.60
C ASN A 60 -18.61 2.92 -6.36
N GLY A 61 -17.91 2.10 -7.14
CA GLY A 61 -17.92 0.65 -7.00
C GLY A 61 -19.19 -0.04 -7.49
N GLY A 62 -20.10 0.68 -8.17
CA GLY A 62 -21.36 0.13 -8.67
C GLY A 62 -22.28 -0.30 -7.53
N LYS A 63 -22.37 -1.62 -7.27
CA LYS A 63 -23.20 -2.20 -6.19
C LYS A 63 -22.47 -2.31 -4.84
N ASN A 64 -21.19 -1.93 -4.76
CA ASN A 64 -20.43 -1.99 -3.52
C ASN A 64 -20.75 -0.78 -2.62
N GLU A 65 -21.55 -0.99 -1.58
CA GLU A 65 -21.99 0.05 -0.64
C GLU A 65 -20.82 0.74 0.09
N VAL A 66 -19.75 0.00 0.40
CA VAL A 66 -18.57 0.54 1.09
C VAL A 66 -17.85 1.55 0.19
N LEU A 67 -17.64 1.19 -1.07
CA LEU A 67 -17.05 2.10 -2.07
C LEU A 67 -17.96 3.29 -2.35
N ALA A 68 -19.28 3.09 -2.43
CA ALA A 68 -20.23 4.18 -2.64
C ALA A 68 -20.18 5.22 -1.50
N LYS A 69 -20.12 4.76 -0.24
CA LYS A 69 -19.97 5.65 0.93
C LYS A 69 -18.64 6.41 0.93
N LYS A 70 -17.55 5.73 0.59
CA LYS A 70 -16.22 6.35 0.50
C LYS A 70 -16.13 7.35 -0.65
N HIS A 71 -16.75 7.05 -1.77
CA HIS A 71 -16.90 7.94 -2.91
C HIS A 71 -17.63 9.23 -2.54
N GLN A 72 -18.77 9.16 -1.85
CA GLN A 72 -19.47 10.36 -1.40
C GLN A 72 -18.65 11.20 -0.41
N THR A 73 -17.93 10.53 0.49
CA THR A 73 -17.02 11.19 1.44
C THR A 73 -15.87 11.88 0.72
N LEU A 74 -15.30 11.21 -0.30
CA LEU A 74 -14.24 11.76 -1.13
C LEU A 74 -14.70 13.04 -1.84
N LEU A 75 -15.85 13.01 -2.53
CA LEU A 75 -16.38 14.18 -3.25
C LEU A 75 -16.58 15.40 -2.34
N THR A 76 -16.95 15.17 -1.08
CA THR A 76 -17.17 16.22 -0.08
C THR A 76 -15.86 16.75 0.51
N THR A 77 -14.91 15.87 0.78
CA THR A 77 -13.63 16.24 1.42
C THR A 77 -12.67 16.89 0.43
N ILE A 78 -12.54 16.33 -0.77
CA ILE A 78 -11.60 16.79 -1.79
C ILE A 78 -11.95 18.17 -2.34
N SER A 79 -13.20 18.61 -2.16
CA SER A 79 -13.65 19.95 -2.56
C SER A 79 -13.08 21.07 -1.67
N GLY A 80 -12.71 20.74 -0.42
CA GLY A 80 -12.11 21.66 0.55
C GLY A 80 -13.07 22.65 1.22
N ASN A 81 -14.37 22.62 0.89
CA ASN A 81 -15.40 23.50 1.50
C ASN A 81 -16.68 22.74 1.92
N SER A 82 -16.58 21.42 2.09
CA SER A 82 -17.70 20.55 2.49
C SER A 82 -18.89 20.53 1.53
N THR A 83 -18.76 21.12 0.33
CA THR A 83 -19.74 20.99 -0.75
C THR A 83 -19.25 19.89 -1.70
N PRO A 84 -20.02 18.82 -1.96
CA PRO A 84 -19.59 17.75 -2.86
C PRO A 84 -19.33 18.28 -4.27
N LEU A 85 -18.26 17.80 -4.91
CA LEU A 85 -18.07 18.02 -6.36
C LEU A 85 -19.02 17.14 -7.16
N ASP A 86 -19.58 17.69 -8.24
CA ASP A 86 -20.36 16.92 -9.20
C ASP A 86 -19.40 16.14 -10.12
N PRO A 87 -19.44 14.79 -10.11
CA PRO A 87 -18.60 13.97 -10.99
C PRO A 87 -18.84 14.20 -12.49
N ALA A 88 -20.06 14.61 -12.89
CA ALA A 88 -20.40 14.83 -14.28
C ALA A 88 -19.74 16.11 -14.83
N GLU A 89 -19.72 17.17 -14.02
CA GLU A 89 -19.17 18.47 -14.41
C GLU A 89 -17.66 18.57 -14.12
N SER A 90 -17.18 17.89 -13.08
CA SER A 90 -15.81 18.03 -12.55
C SER A 90 -14.92 16.82 -12.85
N ARG A 91 -15.21 16.03 -13.90
CA ARG A 91 -14.48 14.77 -14.20
C ARG A 91 -12.96 14.97 -14.27
N ARG A 92 -12.52 15.99 -15.02
CA ARG A 92 -11.09 16.31 -15.19
C ARG A 92 -10.45 16.78 -13.88
N GLU A 93 -11.18 17.62 -13.14
CA GLU A 93 -10.70 18.13 -11.85
C GLU A 93 -10.53 16.99 -10.85
N LEU A 94 -11.53 16.10 -10.73
CA LEU A 94 -11.47 14.93 -9.86
C LEU A 94 -10.31 13.99 -10.22
N GLN A 95 -10.00 13.84 -11.51
CA GLN A 95 -8.85 13.02 -11.95
C GLN A 95 -7.52 13.58 -11.41
N ILE A 96 -7.30 14.89 -11.57
CA ILE A 96 -6.06 15.56 -11.12
C ILE A 96 -5.99 15.63 -9.59
N LEU A 97 -7.09 15.99 -8.92
CA LEU A 97 -7.14 16.04 -7.46
C LEU A 97 -6.91 14.64 -6.85
N SER A 98 -7.49 13.59 -7.45
CA SER A 98 -7.29 12.22 -6.97
C SER A 98 -5.84 11.77 -7.15
N ALA A 99 -5.22 12.10 -8.29
CA ALA A 99 -3.81 11.85 -8.51
C ALA A 99 -2.92 12.60 -7.50
N ALA A 100 -3.21 13.87 -7.21
CA ALA A 100 -2.49 14.65 -6.21
C ALA A 100 -2.61 14.07 -4.79
N VAL A 101 -3.80 13.58 -4.42
CA VAL A 101 -3.98 12.86 -3.15
C VAL A 101 -3.11 11.60 -3.14
N LEU A 102 -3.13 10.78 -4.19
CA LEU A 102 -2.31 9.56 -4.29
C LEU A 102 -0.81 9.87 -4.13
N VAL A 103 -0.31 10.92 -4.80
CA VAL A 103 1.10 11.34 -4.66
C VAL A 103 1.44 11.71 -3.21
N ARG A 104 0.54 12.38 -2.49
CA ARG A 104 0.76 12.63 -1.05
C ARG A 104 0.75 11.34 -0.21
N LEU A 105 -0.03 10.33 -0.60
CA LEU A 105 -0.07 9.05 0.10
C LEU A 105 1.20 8.24 -0.08
N PHE A 106 1.95 8.46 -1.17
CA PHE A 106 3.20 7.75 -1.46
C PHE A 106 4.30 7.93 -0.41
N SER A 107 4.21 8.90 0.50
CA SER A 107 5.17 9.05 1.61
C SER A 107 4.83 8.21 2.85
N ARG A 108 3.60 7.73 2.97
CA ARG A 108 3.09 7.06 4.18
C ARG A 108 2.41 5.70 3.96
N LEU A 109 1.85 5.45 2.79
CA LEU A 109 1.08 4.23 2.46
C LEU A 109 1.66 3.55 1.21
N PRO A 110 2.40 2.44 1.35
CA PRO A 110 2.88 1.64 0.20
C PRO A 110 1.74 1.19 -0.71
N ASP A 111 0.59 0.85 -0.12
CA ASP A 111 -0.59 0.39 -0.84
C ASP A 111 -1.11 1.37 -1.88
N ALA A 112 -0.94 2.69 -1.66
CA ALA A 112 -1.29 3.69 -2.66
C ALA A 112 -0.43 3.57 -3.91
N ALA A 113 0.88 3.36 -3.73
CA ALA A 113 1.80 3.16 -4.83
C ALA A 113 1.57 1.80 -5.53
N ILE A 114 1.35 0.73 -4.75
CA ILE A 114 0.99 -0.59 -5.30
C ILE A 114 -0.27 -0.50 -6.16
N ALA A 115 -1.34 0.12 -5.65
CA ALA A 115 -2.61 0.25 -6.34
C ALA A 115 -2.47 0.99 -7.69
N VAL A 116 -1.66 2.06 -7.74
CA VAL A 116 -1.36 2.79 -8.98
C VAL A 116 -0.61 1.92 -9.98
N LEU A 117 0.41 1.17 -9.53
CA LEU A 117 1.17 0.30 -10.43
C LEU A 117 0.32 -0.86 -10.96
N ASN A 118 -0.52 -1.46 -10.13
CA ASN A 118 -1.46 -2.50 -10.55
C ASN A 118 -2.47 -1.93 -11.56
N ALA A 119 -3.01 -0.75 -11.29
CA ALA A 119 -3.93 -0.07 -12.20
C ALA A 119 -3.28 0.28 -13.55
N SER A 120 -1.98 0.60 -13.59
CA SER A 120 -1.26 0.83 -14.85
C SER A 120 -1.18 -0.41 -15.74
N PHE A 121 -1.30 -1.61 -15.16
CA PHE A 121 -1.24 -2.91 -15.85
C PHE A 121 -0.04 -3.02 -16.80
N GLY A 122 1.17 -2.73 -16.29
CA GLY A 122 2.40 -2.75 -17.09
C GLY A 122 2.43 -1.68 -18.19
N GLY A 123 1.72 -0.56 -18.00
CA GLY A 123 1.61 0.54 -18.95
C GLY A 123 0.55 0.36 -20.03
N LYS A 124 -0.28 -0.69 -19.95
CA LYS A 124 -1.41 -0.89 -20.88
C LYS A 124 -2.57 0.07 -20.59
N ARG A 125 -2.71 0.56 -19.35
CA ARG A 125 -3.59 1.70 -19.04
C ARG A 125 -2.77 2.97 -18.98
N THR A 126 -3.01 3.88 -19.90
CA THR A 126 -2.39 5.20 -19.93
C THR A 126 -3.25 6.22 -19.20
N VAL A 127 -2.60 7.21 -18.59
CA VAL A 127 -3.27 8.31 -17.89
C VAL A 127 -2.78 9.63 -18.45
N GLU A 128 -3.74 10.47 -18.85
CA GLU A 128 -3.46 11.83 -19.29
C GLU A 128 -3.43 12.72 -18.04
N LEU A 129 -2.31 12.82 -17.35
CA LEU A 129 -2.16 13.65 -16.15
C LEU A 129 -1.02 14.64 -16.33
N PRO A 130 -1.07 15.84 -15.70
CA PRO A 130 0.06 16.77 -15.67
C PRO A 130 1.25 16.25 -14.84
N MET A 131 1.12 15.07 -14.23
CA MET A 131 2.15 14.40 -13.45
C MET A 131 2.34 12.96 -13.95
N ASP A 132 3.58 12.47 -13.90
CA ASP A 132 3.88 11.05 -14.17
C ASP A 132 3.58 10.21 -12.93
N LEU A 133 2.29 9.97 -12.69
CA LEU A 133 1.78 9.25 -11.53
C LEU A 133 2.40 7.85 -11.39
N VAL A 134 2.62 7.15 -12.50
CA VAL A 134 3.16 5.79 -12.52
C VAL A 134 4.63 5.80 -12.11
N ASN A 135 5.44 6.72 -12.64
CA ASN A 135 6.84 6.82 -12.24
C ASN A 135 7.02 7.26 -10.79
N LEU A 136 6.20 8.22 -10.32
CA LEU A 136 6.19 8.62 -8.91
C LEU A 136 5.85 7.44 -7.99
N ALA A 137 4.89 6.59 -8.36
CA ALA A 137 4.56 5.37 -7.61
C ALA A 137 5.72 4.37 -7.59
N LYS A 138 6.43 4.19 -8.71
CA LYS A 138 7.63 3.32 -8.77
C LYS A 138 8.73 3.80 -7.82
N GLN A 139 9.02 5.11 -7.84
CA GLN A 139 10.01 5.72 -6.96
C GLN A 139 9.64 5.54 -5.49
N ALA A 140 8.38 5.79 -5.15
CA ALA A 140 7.87 5.61 -3.81
C ALA A 140 8.01 4.17 -3.30
N LEU A 141 7.71 3.15 -4.14
CA LEU A 141 7.93 1.76 -3.74
C LEU A 141 9.40 1.46 -3.47
N VAL A 142 10.31 1.96 -4.30
CA VAL A 142 11.76 1.78 -4.07
C VAL A 142 12.18 2.40 -2.73
N GLU A 143 11.68 3.59 -2.40
CA GLU A 143 11.94 4.24 -1.12
C GLU A 143 11.36 3.46 0.06
N PHE A 144 10.12 2.97 -0.06
CA PHE A 144 9.51 2.13 0.98
C PHE A 144 10.26 0.83 1.19
N THR A 145 10.65 0.15 0.12
CA THR A 145 11.44 -1.08 0.21
C THR A 145 12.74 -0.80 0.95
N LYS A 146 13.48 0.24 0.56
CA LYS A 146 14.74 0.64 1.25
C LYS A 146 14.50 0.90 2.73
N LYS A 147 13.51 1.72 3.07
CA LYS A 147 13.23 2.15 4.45
C LYS A 147 12.73 1.01 5.32
N LYS A 148 11.85 0.16 4.81
CA LYS A 148 11.22 -0.92 5.60
C LYS A 148 12.10 -2.16 5.74
N HIS A 149 13.05 -2.36 4.84
CA HIS A 149 14.01 -3.46 4.89
C HIS A 149 15.39 -2.99 5.38
N GLU A 150 15.48 -1.78 5.94
CA GLU A 150 16.69 -1.30 6.60
C GLU A 150 16.91 -2.04 7.92
N ARG A 151 18.15 -2.45 8.17
CA ARG A 151 18.55 -3.07 9.43
C ARG A 151 18.94 -1.96 10.42
N PRO A 152 18.37 -1.94 11.65
CA PRO A 152 18.72 -0.94 12.64
C PRO A 152 20.19 -1.12 13.04
N ASP A 153 20.86 0.00 13.31
CA ASP A 153 22.17 -0.04 13.96
C ASP A 153 22.00 -0.69 15.35
N PRO A 154 22.86 -1.64 15.76
CA PRO A 154 22.84 -2.22 17.10
C PRO A 154 22.76 -1.18 18.23
N LYS A 155 23.33 0.03 18.04
CA LYS A 155 23.24 1.13 19.01
C LYS A 155 21.82 1.65 19.22
N GLU A 156 20.96 1.55 18.23
CA GLU A 156 19.55 1.93 18.35
C GLU A 156 18.73 0.96 19.20
N LEU A 157 19.30 -0.20 19.56
CA LEU A 157 18.70 -1.20 20.42
C LEU A 157 19.17 -1.06 21.87
N GLU A 158 20.14 -0.18 22.15
CA GLU A 158 20.62 0.09 23.50
C GLU A 158 19.61 0.95 24.26
N ILE A 159 19.17 0.46 25.43
CA ILE A 159 18.38 1.26 26.35
C ILE A 159 19.35 2.08 27.20
N GLY A 160 19.30 3.41 27.04
CA GLY A 160 20.09 4.33 27.84
C GLY A 160 19.80 4.20 29.33
N LYS A 161 20.77 4.57 30.16
CA LYS A 161 20.56 4.60 31.62
C LYS A 161 19.51 5.68 31.94
N PRO A 162 18.43 5.36 32.67
CA PRO A 162 17.45 6.35 33.09
C PRO A 162 18.13 7.34 34.04
N THR A 163 17.87 8.63 33.85
CA THR A 163 18.32 9.66 34.79
C THR A 163 17.13 10.00 35.69
N ILE A 164 17.26 9.72 36.99
CA ILE A 164 16.28 10.17 37.97
C ILE A 164 16.66 11.61 38.31
N GLU A 165 15.95 12.57 37.72
CA GLU A 165 16.06 13.99 38.03
C GLU A 165 15.42 14.25 39.40
N TYR A 166 16.14 13.94 40.47
CA TYR A 166 15.73 14.20 41.85
C TYR A 166 16.91 14.75 42.65
N GLU A 167 16.74 15.93 43.21
CA GLU A 167 17.66 16.53 44.18
C GLU A 167 16.94 16.66 45.52
N VAL A 168 17.56 16.15 46.58
CA VAL A 168 17.04 16.34 47.94
C VAL A 168 17.17 17.81 48.30
N SER A 169 16.08 18.46 48.70
CA SER A 169 16.15 19.86 49.13
C SER A 169 17.09 20.01 50.34
N ALA A 170 17.91 21.07 50.35
CA ALA A 170 18.90 21.28 51.42
C ALA A 170 18.24 21.42 52.81
N ASP A 171 17.00 21.92 52.85
CA ASP A 171 16.17 22.07 54.05
C ASP A 171 15.68 20.72 54.62
N ALA A 172 15.66 19.65 53.80
CA ALA A 172 15.23 18.32 54.21
C ALA A 172 16.16 17.62 55.22
N SER A 173 17.40 18.11 55.35
CA SER A 173 18.47 17.37 56.05
C SER A 173 18.59 17.65 57.55
N ALA A 174 17.82 18.59 58.12
CA ALA A 174 17.98 18.98 59.53
C ALA A 174 16.69 18.97 60.38
N SER A 175 15.51 19.22 59.81
CA SER A 175 14.24 19.26 60.58
C SER A 175 13.02 19.42 59.67
N MET A 176 12.56 18.33 59.03
CA MET A 176 11.31 18.34 58.27
C MET A 176 10.09 18.12 59.15
N THR A 177 9.02 18.86 58.88
CA THR A 177 7.67 18.51 59.32
C THR A 177 7.16 17.27 58.57
N PRO A 178 6.16 16.54 59.11
CA PRO A 178 5.57 15.38 58.42
C PRO A 178 5.02 15.69 57.01
N ASP A 179 4.50 16.91 56.80
CA ASP A 179 3.96 17.34 55.51
C ASP A 179 5.08 17.58 54.47
N GLU A 180 6.19 18.17 54.88
CA GLU A 180 7.37 18.38 54.03
C GLU A 180 8.02 17.05 53.62
N LEU A 181 8.11 16.08 54.55
CA LEU A 181 8.57 14.73 54.24
C LEU A 181 7.67 14.04 53.22
N THR A 182 6.35 14.21 53.33
CA THR A 182 5.39 13.63 52.39
C THR A 182 5.56 14.21 50.99
N ASN A 183 5.76 15.53 50.87
CA ASN A 183 5.98 16.19 49.59
C ASN A 183 7.30 15.78 48.91
N GLU A 184 8.38 15.57 49.69
CA GLU A 184 9.64 15.05 49.16
C GLU A 184 9.51 13.62 48.66
N LEU A 185 8.81 12.76 49.42
CA LEU A 185 8.52 11.39 49.01
C LEU A 185 7.62 11.34 47.77
N ASP A 186 6.63 12.22 47.67
CA ASP A 186 5.80 12.37 46.47
C ASP A 186 6.63 12.83 45.26
N SER A 187 7.54 13.78 45.45
CA SER A 187 8.43 14.27 44.37
C SER A 187 9.39 13.17 43.89
N LEU A 188 9.95 12.39 44.81
CA LEU A 188 10.78 11.22 44.49
C LEU A 188 9.96 10.15 43.75
N ARG A 189 8.73 9.87 44.23
CA ARG A 189 7.81 8.92 43.58
C ARG A 189 7.50 9.36 42.16
N ASP A 190 7.22 10.64 41.94
CA ASP A 190 6.84 11.16 40.64
C ASP A 190 8.05 11.15 39.67
N ALA A 191 9.24 11.53 40.15
CA ALA A 191 10.49 11.42 39.38
C ALA A 191 10.83 9.97 39.02
N ALA A 192 10.68 9.03 39.97
CA ALA A 192 10.88 7.61 39.72
C ALA A 192 9.82 7.05 38.75
N SER A 193 8.55 7.46 38.86
CA SER A 193 7.47 7.04 37.98
C SER A 193 7.69 7.52 36.55
N LYS A 194 8.15 8.76 36.37
CA LYS A 194 8.55 9.31 35.06
C LYS A 194 9.70 8.51 34.46
N ALA A 195 10.78 8.29 35.22
CA ALA A 195 11.93 7.50 34.77
C ALA A 195 11.52 6.06 34.40
N LEU A 196 10.66 5.42 35.18
CA LEU A 196 10.11 4.09 34.85
C LEU A 196 9.27 4.13 33.57
N GLY A 197 8.45 5.17 33.37
CA GLY A 197 7.69 5.37 32.14
C GLY A 197 8.60 5.45 30.90
N GLU A 198 9.66 6.25 30.98
CA GLU A 198 10.65 6.37 29.89
C GLU A 198 11.36 5.03 29.58
N ILE A 199 11.69 4.23 30.61
CA ILE A 199 12.25 2.89 30.42
C ILE A 199 11.26 1.99 29.69
N VAL A 200 9.99 1.98 30.11
CA VAL A 200 8.95 1.16 29.49
C VAL A 200 8.74 1.56 28.02
N ASP A 201 8.70 2.85 27.72
CA ASP A 201 8.55 3.35 26.35
C ASP A 201 9.74 2.95 25.47
N ASN A 202 10.96 3.12 25.97
CA ASN A 202 12.18 2.70 25.28
C ASN A 202 12.22 1.18 25.08
N GLN A 203 11.85 0.39 26.10
CA GLN A 203 11.80 -1.06 25.99
C GLN A 203 10.75 -1.52 24.97
N ASN A 204 9.58 -0.89 24.95
CA ASN A 204 8.54 -1.15 23.95
C ASN A 204 9.03 -0.82 22.54
N LEU A 205 9.76 0.29 22.38
CA LEU A 205 10.36 0.68 21.09
C LEU A 205 11.39 -0.36 20.62
N VAL A 206 12.33 -0.75 21.49
CA VAL A 206 13.35 -1.77 21.17
C VAL A 206 12.69 -3.11 20.84
N THR A 207 11.68 -3.52 21.61
CA THR A 207 10.93 -4.76 21.35
C THR A 207 10.25 -4.73 19.98
N LYS A 208 9.64 -3.61 19.59
CA LYS A 208 9.05 -3.43 18.26
C LYS A 208 10.11 -3.52 17.16
N LYS A 209 11.27 -2.90 17.33
CA LYS A 209 12.38 -2.98 16.37
C LYS A 209 12.92 -4.41 16.22
N LEU A 210 13.08 -5.14 17.33
CA LEU A 210 13.50 -6.53 17.32
C LEU A 210 12.48 -7.44 16.65
N ALA A 211 11.18 -7.28 16.96
CA ALA A 211 10.11 -8.05 16.32
C ALA A 211 10.08 -7.82 14.80
N HIS A 212 10.25 -6.55 14.36
CA HIS A 212 10.38 -6.21 12.94
C HIS A 212 11.59 -6.90 12.29
N GLN A 213 12.75 -6.91 12.95
CA GLN A 213 13.95 -7.57 12.44
C GLN A 213 13.83 -9.09 12.34
N ILE A 214 13.16 -9.73 13.32
CA ILE A 214 12.86 -11.16 13.26
C ILE A 214 11.97 -11.45 12.06
N SER A 215 10.87 -10.69 11.89
CA SER A 215 9.96 -10.85 10.76
C SER A 215 10.65 -10.65 9.41
N LEU A 216 11.52 -9.64 9.29
CA LEU A 216 12.33 -9.40 8.09
C LEU A 216 13.30 -10.55 7.82
N GLY A 217 14.00 -11.03 8.85
CA GLY A 217 14.93 -12.15 8.73
C GLY A 217 14.24 -13.46 8.34
N GLU A 218 13.04 -13.72 8.87
CA GLU A 218 12.21 -14.86 8.49
C GLU A 218 11.76 -14.74 7.03
N GLU A 219 11.22 -13.60 6.60
CA GLU A 219 10.85 -13.34 5.20
C GLU A 219 12.03 -13.61 4.24
N GLU A 220 13.19 -12.97 4.48
CA GLU A 220 14.38 -13.11 3.63
C GLU A 220 14.88 -14.57 3.57
N LEU A 221 14.90 -15.27 4.71
CA LEU A 221 15.37 -16.65 4.82
C LEU A 221 14.42 -17.62 4.13
N GLN A 222 13.11 -17.47 4.34
CA GLN A 222 12.11 -18.34 3.71
C GLN A 222 12.11 -18.16 2.19
N MET A 223 12.22 -16.93 1.68
CA MET A 223 12.33 -16.68 0.24
C MET A 223 13.60 -17.29 -0.36
N LEU A 224 14.72 -17.26 0.38
CA LEU A 224 15.96 -17.90 -0.05
C LEU A 224 15.82 -19.43 -0.06
N TRP A 225 15.21 -20.02 0.96
CA TRP A 225 14.94 -21.46 1.01
C TRP A 225 13.99 -21.91 -0.07
N TRP A 226 12.93 -21.15 -0.35
CA TRP A 226 12.04 -21.39 -1.47
C TRP A 226 12.81 -21.43 -2.79
N LEU A 227 13.67 -20.43 -3.04
CA LEU A 227 14.45 -20.36 -4.28
C LEU A 227 15.45 -21.52 -4.40
N ILE A 228 16.19 -21.85 -3.34
CA ILE A 228 17.21 -22.92 -3.34
C ILE A 228 16.56 -24.30 -3.42
N GLY A 229 15.44 -24.50 -2.71
CA GLY A 229 14.69 -25.74 -2.71
C GLY A 229 14.09 -26.07 -4.08
N ALA A 230 13.86 -25.05 -4.92
CA ALA A 230 13.40 -25.18 -6.29
C ALA A 230 12.12 -26.05 -6.44
N HIS A 231 11.21 -25.95 -5.48
CA HIS A 231 10.01 -26.76 -5.37
C HIS A 231 8.82 -25.89 -4.94
N SER A 232 7.69 -26.01 -5.62
CA SER A 232 6.45 -25.32 -5.28
C SER A 232 5.63 -26.18 -4.32
N TRP A 233 5.18 -25.60 -3.21
CA TRP A 233 4.23 -26.25 -2.30
C TRP A 233 2.78 -26.08 -2.75
N THR A 234 2.51 -25.11 -3.62
CA THR A 234 1.16 -24.84 -4.14
C THR A 234 0.72 -25.91 -5.13
N VAL A 235 1.63 -26.36 -6.00
CA VAL A 235 1.35 -27.42 -6.99
C VAL A 235 2.14 -28.72 -6.72
N ASP A 236 2.82 -28.79 -5.58
CA ASP A 236 3.57 -29.96 -5.10
C ASP A 236 4.51 -30.59 -6.15
N THR A 237 5.26 -29.74 -6.86
CA THR A 237 6.18 -30.17 -7.92
C THR A 237 7.45 -29.31 -7.99
N PRO A 238 8.56 -29.84 -8.54
CA PRO A 238 9.75 -29.06 -8.83
C PRO A 238 9.47 -27.87 -9.78
N PHE A 239 10.15 -26.74 -9.60
CA PHE A 239 9.98 -25.53 -10.43
C PHE A 239 10.12 -25.78 -11.93
N ALA A 240 10.95 -26.75 -12.32
CA ALA A 240 11.18 -27.12 -13.71
C ALA A 240 9.94 -27.75 -14.37
N ASP A 241 9.12 -28.46 -13.59
CA ASP A 241 7.99 -29.26 -14.08
C ASP A 241 6.66 -28.50 -14.10
N ILE A 242 6.64 -27.29 -13.54
CA ILE A 242 5.46 -26.40 -13.53
C ILE A 242 5.25 -25.81 -14.92
N ASP A 243 4.01 -25.88 -15.41
CA ASP A 243 3.58 -25.27 -16.67
C ASP A 243 4.01 -23.80 -16.73
N SER A 244 4.67 -23.42 -17.83
CA SER A 244 5.14 -22.06 -18.08
C SER A 244 4.05 -20.99 -17.97
N ALA A 245 2.79 -21.34 -18.26
CA ALA A 245 1.66 -20.43 -18.17
C ALA A 245 1.16 -20.22 -16.75
N LEU A 246 1.26 -21.25 -15.91
CA LEU A 246 0.86 -21.20 -14.51
C LEU A 246 1.95 -20.60 -13.61
N LYS A 247 3.21 -20.82 -13.97
CA LYS A 247 4.40 -20.47 -13.18
C LYS A 247 4.41 -19.03 -12.65
N PRO A 248 4.07 -17.99 -13.43
CA PRO A 248 4.03 -16.61 -12.93
C PRO A 248 3.06 -16.42 -11.77
N LEU A 249 1.88 -17.04 -11.84
CA LEU A 249 0.85 -16.87 -10.81
C LEU A 249 1.20 -17.66 -9.54
N VAL A 250 1.66 -18.90 -9.69
CA VAL A 250 2.04 -19.74 -8.55
C VAL A 250 3.20 -19.12 -7.78
N PHE A 251 4.28 -18.73 -8.45
CA PHE A 251 5.45 -18.18 -7.77
C PHE A 251 5.18 -16.83 -7.13
N ALA A 252 4.37 -15.99 -7.77
CA ALA A 252 3.97 -14.72 -7.20
C ALA A 252 3.07 -14.89 -5.96
N LYS A 253 2.19 -15.90 -5.96
CA LYS A 253 1.40 -16.27 -4.77
C LYS A 253 2.30 -16.77 -3.64
N GLU A 254 3.22 -17.69 -3.92
CA GLU A 254 4.12 -18.25 -2.90
C GLU A 254 5.04 -17.19 -2.30
N LEU A 255 5.69 -16.36 -3.13
CA LEU A 255 6.48 -15.23 -2.63
C LEU A 255 5.60 -14.21 -1.90
N GLY A 256 4.36 -14.00 -2.35
CA GLY A 256 3.38 -13.16 -1.66
C GLY A 256 3.09 -13.65 -0.24
N GLU A 257 2.86 -14.96 -0.07
CA GLU A 257 2.62 -15.59 1.24
C GLU A 257 3.85 -15.55 2.16
N LEU A 258 5.05 -15.57 1.59
CA LEU A 258 6.29 -15.40 2.34
C LEU A 258 6.57 -13.95 2.72
N THR A 259 5.86 -12.98 2.14
CA THR A 259 6.07 -11.55 2.41
C THR A 259 5.23 -11.11 3.60
N HIS A 260 5.91 -10.63 4.64
CA HIS A 260 5.29 -10.07 5.85
C HIS A 260 5.37 -8.54 5.87
N ILE A 261 6.30 -7.94 5.09
CA ILE A 261 6.55 -6.49 5.10
C ILE A 261 6.26 -5.89 3.72
N SER A 262 5.08 -5.27 3.55
CA SER A 262 4.75 -4.53 2.31
C SER A 262 5.70 -3.33 2.10
N PRO A 263 6.25 -3.09 0.89
CA PRO A 263 5.83 -3.67 -0.40
C PRO A 263 6.67 -4.87 -0.88
N GLY A 264 7.36 -5.56 0.04
CA GLY A 264 8.26 -6.65 -0.27
C GLY A 264 9.68 -6.20 -0.67
N PRO A 265 10.58 -7.17 -0.88
CA PRO A 265 11.99 -6.90 -1.10
C PRO A 265 12.27 -6.44 -2.53
N ALA A 266 13.31 -5.61 -2.69
CA ALA A 266 13.70 -5.06 -3.99
C ALA A 266 14.17 -6.15 -4.97
N SER A 267 14.56 -7.31 -4.44
CA SER A 267 15.05 -8.47 -5.19
C SER A 267 13.95 -9.36 -5.75
N VAL A 268 12.65 -9.09 -5.51
CA VAL A 268 11.56 -10.00 -5.91
C VAL A 268 11.58 -10.33 -7.41
N ILE A 269 11.88 -9.35 -8.27
CA ILE A 269 12.01 -9.55 -9.73
C ILE A 269 13.19 -10.50 -10.06
N ALA A 270 14.29 -10.37 -9.32
CA ALA A 270 15.44 -11.26 -9.47
C ALA A 270 15.14 -12.67 -8.96
N LEU A 271 14.33 -12.82 -7.90
CA LEU A 271 13.85 -14.11 -7.42
C LEU A 271 13.01 -14.82 -8.50
N PHE A 272 12.06 -14.13 -9.12
CA PHE A 272 11.28 -14.68 -10.24
C PHE A 272 12.16 -15.11 -11.42
N SER A 273 13.12 -14.28 -11.79
CA SER A 273 14.03 -14.60 -12.90
C SER A 273 14.88 -15.84 -12.58
N ARG A 274 15.36 -15.97 -11.34
CA ARG A 274 16.18 -17.11 -10.90
C ARG A 274 15.39 -18.39 -10.66
N SER A 275 14.10 -18.30 -10.36
CA SER A 275 13.23 -19.48 -10.23
C SER A 275 12.80 -20.06 -11.59
N GLY A 276 13.21 -19.43 -12.70
CA GLY A 276 12.96 -19.93 -14.05
C GLY A 276 11.79 -19.27 -14.78
N ILE A 277 11.27 -18.15 -14.27
CA ILE A 277 10.36 -17.30 -15.05
C ILE A 277 11.19 -16.54 -16.08
N THR A 278 10.92 -16.78 -17.36
CA THR A 278 11.65 -16.14 -18.46
C THR A 278 10.94 -14.88 -18.97
N GLY A 279 11.61 -14.08 -19.80
CA GLY A 279 11.05 -12.86 -20.39
C GLY A 279 10.07 -13.10 -21.54
N SER A 280 9.62 -14.34 -21.78
CA SER A 280 8.63 -14.65 -22.83
C SER A 280 7.33 -13.88 -22.62
N SER A 281 6.72 -13.43 -23.71
CA SER A 281 5.38 -12.85 -23.67
C SER A 281 4.35 -13.96 -23.41
N ILE A 282 3.40 -13.70 -22.52
CA ILE A 282 2.32 -14.60 -22.18
C ILE A 282 0.98 -13.87 -22.21
N ASN A 283 -0.07 -14.57 -22.67
CA ASN A 283 -1.43 -14.07 -22.63
C ASN A 283 -2.03 -14.26 -21.22
N ILE A 284 -2.80 -13.27 -20.76
CA ILE A 284 -3.52 -13.35 -19.49
C ILE A 284 -4.54 -14.51 -19.51
N LEU A 285 -5.22 -14.74 -20.63
CA LEU A 285 -6.13 -15.86 -20.84
C LEU A 285 -5.46 -17.20 -20.49
N ASP A 286 -4.31 -17.47 -21.12
CA ASP A 286 -3.58 -18.73 -20.95
C ASP A 286 -3.17 -18.94 -19.50
N SER A 287 -2.69 -17.88 -18.84
CA SER A 287 -2.24 -17.94 -17.44
C SER A 287 -3.38 -18.19 -16.48
N VAL A 288 -4.51 -17.50 -16.66
CA VAL A 288 -5.70 -17.63 -15.81
C VAL A 288 -6.40 -18.98 -16.06
N ASN A 289 -6.35 -19.52 -17.27
CA ASN A 289 -6.91 -20.82 -17.61
C ASN A 289 -6.05 -21.99 -17.15
N ALA A 290 -4.72 -21.81 -17.10
CA ALA A 290 -3.80 -22.81 -16.56
C ALA A 290 -3.94 -23.01 -15.04
N ALA A 291 -4.54 -22.05 -14.33
CA ALA A 291 -4.83 -22.16 -12.90
C ALA A 291 -5.89 -23.23 -12.61
N ASP A 292 -5.70 -24.02 -11.56
CA ASP A 292 -6.77 -24.91 -11.07
C ASP A 292 -7.93 -24.09 -10.48
N ILE A 293 -9.18 -24.52 -10.71
CA ILE A 293 -10.38 -23.81 -10.25
C ILE A 293 -10.44 -23.74 -8.73
N LYS A 294 -10.05 -24.81 -8.01
CA LYS A 294 -10.08 -24.81 -6.53
C LYS A 294 -9.02 -23.86 -6.00
N TRP A 295 -7.82 -23.90 -6.57
CA TRP A 295 -6.77 -22.95 -6.24
C TRP A 295 -7.21 -21.50 -6.48
N GLY A 296 -7.79 -21.21 -7.65
CA GLY A 296 -8.38 -19.90 -7.97
C GLY A 296 -9.41 -19.46 -6.95
N ALA A 297 -10.27 -20.36 -6.49
CA ALA A 297 -11.30 -20.09 -5.49
C ALA A 297 -10.73 -19.80 -4.09
N GLU A 298 -9.54 -20.30 -3.76
CA GLU A 298 -8.86 -19.99 -2.49
C GLU A 298 -8.28 -18.59 -2.48
N ILE A 299 -7.58 -18.21 -3.55
CA ILE A 299 -6.94 -16.90 -3.68
C ILE A 299 -7.93 -15.77 -3.95
N SER A 300 -9.14 -16.10 -4.42
CA SER A 300 -10.20 -15.13 -4.70
C SER A 300 -11.15 -14.88 -3.51
N LYS A 301 -10.78 -15.26 -2.28
CA LYS A 301 -11.63 -15.10 -1.07
C LYS A 301 -11.66 -13.70 -0.47
N SER A 302 -11.19 -12.67 -1.18
CA SER A 302 -11.10 -11.31 -0.65
C SER A 302 -12.27 -10.45 -1.10
N ASN A 303 -12.86 -9.69 -0.17
CA ASN A 303 -13.87 -8.67 -0.49
C ASN A 303 -13.25 -7.39 -1.12
N ARG A 304 -11.93 -7.35 -1.28
CA ARG A 304 -11.17 -6.23 -1.86
C ARG A 304 -10.83 -6.44 -3.34
N ILE A 305 -11.26 -7.55 -3.95
CA ILE A 305 -11.02 -7.81 -5.37
C ILE A 305 -11.66 -6.72 -6.22
N SER A 306 -10.87 -6.19 -7.15
CA SER A 306 -11.25 -5.08 -8.00
C SER A 306 -10.76 -5.29 -9.44
N PRO A 307 -11.58 -4.96 -10.46
CA PRO A 307 -11.13 -4.93 -11.86
C PRO A 307 -10.03 -3.87 -12.13
N VAL A 308 -9.81 -2.95 -11.20
CA VAL A 308 -8.86 -1.84 -11.40
C VAL A 308 -7.53 -2.12 -10.71
N THR A 309 -7.54 -2.36 -9.40
CA THR A 309 -6.33 -2.52 -8.58
C THR A 309 -5.89 -3.96 -8.41
N THR A 310 -6.75 -4.94 -8.70
CA THR A 310 -6.40 -6.37 -8.72
C THR A 310 -6.96 -7.10 -9.94
N PRO A 311 -6.65 -6.62 -11.17
CA PRO A 311 -7.24 -7.15 -12.39
C PRO A 311 -6.98 -8.64 -12.61
N ILE A 312 -5.89 -9.23 -12.13
CA ILE A 312 -5.63 -10.66 -12.30
C ILE A 312 -6.43 -11.50 -11.29
N HIS A 313 -6.51 -11.09 -10.01
CA HIS A 313 -7.42 -11.74 -9.06
C HIS A 313 -8.89 -11.63 -9.51
N PHE A 314 -9.27 -10.50 -10.11
CA PHE A 314 -10.60 -10.33 -10.69
C PHE A 314 -10.86 -11.26 -11.89
N ALA A 315 -9.85 -11.53 -12.72
CA ALA A 315 -9.95 -12.51 -13.80
C ALA A 315 -10.24 -13.91 -13.25
N LEU A 316 -9.50 -14.34 -12.22
CA LEU A 316 -9.66 -15.63 -11.56
C LEU A 316 -11.05 -15.75 -10.92
N GLU A 317 -11.50 -14.72 -10.20
CA GLU A 317 -12.87 -14.66 -9.64
C GLU A 317 -13.93 -14.86 -10.73
N LYS A 318 -13.81 -14.14 -11.85
CA LYS A 318 -14.79 -14.21 -12.94
C LYS A 318 -14.76 -15.54 -13.69
N ARG A 319 -13.58 -16.15 -13.83
CA ARG A 319 -13.46 -17.51 -14.37
C ARG A 319 -14.20 -18.53 -13.50
N ILE A 320 -14.09 -18.43 -12.18
CA ILE A 320 -14.78 -19.33 -11.24
C ILE A 320 -16.29 -19.14 -11.29
N GLU A 321 -16.76 -17.89 -11.35
CA GLU A 321 -18.19 -17.57 -11.43
C GLU A 321 -18.86 -18.09 -12.71
N ILE A 322 -18.13 -18.02 -13.84
CA ILE A 322 -18.69 -18.31 -15.17
C ILE A 322 -18.44 -19.76 -15.59
N GLY A 323 -17.35 -20.39 -15.12
CA GLY A 323 -17.08 -21.82 -15.25
C GLY A 323 -16.64 -22.33 -16.63
N SER A 324 -16.55 -21.46 -17.65
CA SER A 324 -16.02 -21.77 -18.99
C SER A 324 -14.74 -20.98 -19.23
N ASP A 325 -13.73 -21.64 -19.79
CA ASP A 325 -12.35 -21.12 -19.94
C ASP A 325 -12.26 -19.81 -20.73
N ASP A 326 -13.20 -19.51 -21.64
CA ASP A 326 -13.14 -18.27 -22.44
C ASP A 326 -14.30 -17.30 -22.16
N ALA A 327 -15.38 -17.77 -21.53
CA ALA A 327 -16.60 -16.99 -21.37
C ALA A 327 -16.46 -15.83 -20.36
N TRP A 328 -15.44 -15.86 -19.50
CA TRP A 328 -15.17 -14.80 -18.52
C TRP A 328 -14.43 -13.59 -19.12
N MET A 329 -13.72 -13.80 -20.24
CA MET A 329 -12.86 -12.78 -20.84
C MET A 329 -13.61 -11.50 -21.24
N PRO A 330 -14.79 -11.56 -21.90
CA PRO A 330 -15.52 -10.34 -22.28
C PRO A 330 -15.96 -9.50 -21.06
N VAL A 331 -16.29 -10.16 -19.95
CA VAL A 331 -16.67 -9.47 -18.70
C VAL A 331 -15.45 -8.81 -18.07
N TRP A 332 -14.32 -9.52 -18.02
CA TRP A 332 -13.06 -8.99 -17.53
C TRP A 332 -12.61 -7.78 -18.35
N SER A 333 -12.56 -7.90 -19.67
CA SER A 333 -12.17 -6.84 -20.61
C SER A 333 -13.05 -5.59 -20.46
N SER A 334 -14.37 -5.76 -20.45
CA SER A 334 -15.33 -4.67 -20.27
C SER A 334 -15.15 -3.92 -18.95
N MET A 335 -14.97 -4.64 -17.84
CA MET A 335 -14.86 -4.04 -16.51
C MET A 335 -13.48 -3.42 -16.25
N THR A 336 -12.43 -4.02 -16.80
CA THR A 336 -11.03 -3.60 -16.60
C THR A 336 -10.60 -2.55 -17.61
N GLY A 337 -11.29 -2.44 -18.75
CA GLY A 337 -10.89 -1.62 -19.90
C GLY A 337 -9.62 -2.13 -20.60
N LEU A 338 -9.24 -3.39 -20.40
CA LEU A 338 -8.07 -4.03 -21.03
C LEU A 338 -8.52 -4.89 -22.22
N PRO A 339 -7.69 -5.06 -23.26
CA PRO A 339 -8.07 -5.86 -24.42
C PRO A 339 -8.06 -7.37 -24.09
N ASP A 340 -8.90 -8.14 -24.79
CA ASP A 340 -9.07 -9.60 -24.60
C ASP A 340 -7.77 -10.39 -24.87
N ASP A 341 -6.88 -9.85 -25.71
CA ASP A 341 -5.57 -10.41 -26.06
C ASP A 341 -4.42 -9.79 -25.25
N ALA A 342 -4.74 -9.19 -24.10
CA ALA A 342 -3.76 -8.58 -23.22
C ALA A 342 -2.62 -9.57 -22.92
N SER A 343 -1.40 -9.10 -23.18
CA SER A 343 -0.17 -9.87 -22.96
C SER A 343 0.92 -9.00 -22.35
N MET A 344 1.80 -9.64 -21.61
CA MET A 344 2.98 -9.05 -20.99
C MET A 344 4.07 -10.11 -20.82
N SER A 345 5.28 -9.70 -20.45
CA SER A 345 6.30 -10.70 -20.11
C SER A 345 5.88 -11.50 -18.87
N SER A 346 6.26 -12.77 -18.80
CA SER A 346 5.94 -13.63 -17.65
C SER A 346 6.45 -13.06 -16.32
N VAL A 347 7.60 -12.36 -16.33
CA VAL A 347 8.13 -11.65 -15.16
C VAL A 347 7.23 -10.48 -14.74
N GLN A 348 6.72 -9.69 -15.68
CA GLN A 348 5.79 -8.60 -15.37
C GLN A 348 4.46 -9.14 -14.83
N LEU A 349 3.98 -10.28 -15.35
CA LEU A 349 2.78 -10.92 -14.83
C LEU A 349 2.98 -11.39 -13.38
N ALA A 350 4.12 -12.03 -13.09
CA ALA A 350 4.47 -12.43 -11.73
C ALA A 350 4.57 -11.23 -10.79
N GLU A 351 5.26 -10.16 -11.20
CA GLU A 351 5.38 -8.93 -10.41
C GLU A 351 4.01 -8.28 -10.15
N LEU A 352 3.15 -8.21 -11.18
CA LEU A 352 1.80 -7.69 -11.05
C LEU A 352 0.99 -8.54 -10.05
N PHE A 353 0.94 -9.85 -10.24
CA PHE A 353 0.15 -10.73 -9.38
C PHE A 353 0.66 -10.75 -7.94
N TYR A 354 1.98 -10.66 -7.74
CA TYR A 354 2.62 -10.52 -6.44
C TYR A 354 2.16 -9.23 -5.73
N ARG A 355 2.20 -8.10 -6.44
CA ARG A 355 1.72 -6.83 -5.92
C ARG A 355 0.23 -6.85 -5.61
N GLU A 356 -0.59 -7.49 -6.42
CA GLU A 356 -2.01 -7.68 -6.11
C GLU A 356 -2.20 -8.51 -4.84
N HIS A 357 -1.43 -9.58 -4.67
CA HIS A 357 -1.45 -10.39 -3.45
C HIS A 357 -1.08 -9.55 -2.22
N LEU A 358 0.01 -8.78 -2.30
CA LEU A 358 0.39 -7.87 -1.22
C LEU A 358 -0.72 -6.87 -0.91
N PHE A 359 -1.32 -6.25 -1.94
CA PHE A 359 -2.41 -5.29 -1.76
C PHE A 359 -3.64 -5.88 -1.07
N LEU A 360 -3.93 -7.16 -1.31
CA LEU A 360 -5.10 -7.84 -0.74
C LEU A 360 -4.84 -8.36 0.69
N LEU A 361 -3.65 -8.87 0.97
CA LEU A 361 -3.40 -9.74 2.13
C LEU A 361 -2.31 -9.25 3.09
N VAL A 362 -1.38 -8.41 2.63
CA VAL A 362 -0.25 -7.90 3.45
C VAL A 362 -0.42 -6.40 3.75
N GLY A 363 -0.92 -5.66 2.76
CA GLY A 363 -1.19 -4.23 2.80
C GLY A 363 -2.46 -3.89 3.58
N GLY A 364 -2.27 -3.17 4.69
CA GLY A 364 -3.31 -2.63 5.57
C GLY A 364 -2.78 -1.46 6.39
#